data_AF-A0A536QKN8-F1
#
_entry.id   AF-A0A536QKN8-F1
#
_cell.length_a   1.000
_cell.length_b   1.000
_cell.length_c   1.000
_cell.angle_alpha   90.00
_cell.angle_beta   90.00
_cell.angle_gamma   90.00
#
_symmetry.space_group_name_H-M   'P 1'
#
loop_
_entity.id
_entity.type
_entity.pdbx_description
1 polymer ?
#
loop_
_entity_poly.entity_id
_entity_poly.type
_entity_poly.pdbx_seq_one_letter_code
_entity_poly.pdbx_strand_id
1 'polypeptide(L)'
;MHASLVPTANDLASLVAYVLGNPYLFISSSTVMTTGLVLGAVAVSMVPRTAPVMRTVAPPLAMLLLYFGVGSLVLATEILVRFHDTIPDATETQFASGVGHLLEAAAGIAVLTPHLRFRSRRTWIVGNAVAVAYWSAQVLVLTPPWFAFQGQFDAIRAAALATLAAGALISAVLWRAAPPRR
;
A
#
# COMPACT_ATOMS: atom_id res chain seq x y z
N MET A 1 18.79 -25.39 11.65
CA MET A 1 18.38 -24.03 12.06
C MET A 1 16.87 -23.99 12.06
N HIS A 2 16.24 -23.80 13.22
CA HIS A 2 14.79 -23.59 13.27
C HIS A 2 14.51 -22.15 12.86
N ALA A 3 14.06 -21.96 11.62
CA ALA A 3 13.54 -20.68 11.19
C ALA A 3 12.25 -20.42 11.99
N SER A 4 12.29 -19.45 12.88
CA SER A 4 11.09 -18.94 13.55
C SER A 4 10.14 -18.41 12.46
N LEU A 5 8.88 -18.86 12.49
CA LEU A 5 7.81 -18.31 11.65
C LEU A 5 7.47 -16.85 12.00
N VAL A 6 7.89 -16.40 13.19
CA VAL A 6 7.69 -15.03 13.66
C VAL A 6 9.00 -14.26 13.49
N PRO A 7 9.03 -13.20 12.66
CA PRO A 7 10.21 -12.37 12.48
C PRO A 7 10.67 -11.78 13.81
N THR A 8 11.97 -11.86 14.07
CA THR A 8 12.62 -11.24 15.21
C THR A 8 13.05 -9.80 14.87
N ALA A 9 13.40 -9.03 15.90
CA ALA A 9 13.96 -7.68 15.70
C ALA A 9 15.24 -7.69 14.84
N ASN A 10 16.05 -8.76 14.93
CA ASN A 10 17.25 -8.92 14.11
C ASN A 10 16.92 -9.25 12.65
N ASP A 11 15.81 -9.95 12.38
CA ASP A 11 15.36 -10.20 11.00
C ASP A 11 14.90 -8.90 10.33
N LEU A 12 14.19 -8.05 11.09
CA LEU A 12 13.79 -6.71 10.63
C LEU A 12 15.01 -5.80 10.40
N ALA A 13 15.98 -5.80 11.32
CA ALA A 13 17.21 -5.02 11.16
C ALA A 13 18.05 -5.50 9.96
N SER A 14 18.11 -6.81 9.74
CA SER A 14 18.83 -7.41 8.60
C SER A 14 18.14 -7.09 7.27
N LEU A 15 16.80 -7.10 7.24
CA LEU A 15 16.03 -6.65 6.09
C LEU A 15 16.29 -5.18 5.77
N VAL A 16 16.30 -4.31 6.78
CA VAL A 16 16.63 -2.88 6.61
C VAL A 16 18.05 -2.71 6.07
N ALA A 17 19.03 -3.39 6.67
CA ALA A 17 20.43 -3.33 6.21
C ALA A 17 20.59 -3.84 4.77
N TYR A 18 19.89 -4.92 4.42
CA TYR A 18 19.86 -5.46 3.06
C TYR A 18 19.25 -4.48 2.06
N VAL A 19 18.13 -3.83 2.40
CA VAL A 19 17.50 -2.81 1.56
C VAL A 19 18.42 -1.61 1.34
N LEU A 20 19.09 -1.13 2.40
CA LEU A 20 20.05 -0.01 2.31
C LEU A 20 21.32 -0.37 1.52
N GLY A 21 21.78 -1.62 1.61
CA GLY A 21 22.95 -2.12 0.88
C GLY A 21 22.70 -2.42 -0.61
N ASN A 22 21.45 -2.42 -1.06
CA ASN A 22 21.07 -2.76 -2.43
C ASN A 22 20.20 -1.64 -3.04
N PRO A 23 20.77 -0.46 -3.36
CA PRO A 23 20.01 0.73 -3.77
C PRO A 23 19.28 0.57 -5.11
N TYR A 24 19.63 -0.40 -5.94
CA TYR A 24 18.84 -0.75 -7.13
C TYR A 24 17.46 -1.34 -6.77
N LEU A 25 17.29 -1.92 -5.58
CA LEU A 25 15.96 -2.30 -5.06
C LEU A 25 15.10 -1.05 -4.79
N PHE A 26 15.69 0.11 -4.45
CA PHE A 26 14.96 1.39 -4.33
C PHE A 26 14.44 1.90 -5.66
N ILE A 27 15.17 1.64 -6.75
CA ILE A 27 14.87 2.17 -8.08
C ILE A 27 13.95 1.23 -8.86
N SER A 28 13.99 -0.09 -8.59
CA SER A 28 13.25 -1.09 -9.36
C SER A 28 12.09 -1.78 -8.61
N SER A 29 11.95 -1.64 -7.29
CA SER A 29 11.19 -2.63 -6.52
C SER A 29 10.12 -2.06 -5.60
N SER A 30 8.93 -2.62 -5.78
CA SER A 30 7.79 -2.58 -4.85
C SER A 30 8.27 -2.84 -3.43
N THR A 31 9.25 -3.73 -3.27
CA THR A 31 9.92 -4.07 -2.00
C THR A 31 10.28 -2.87 -1.13
N VAL A 32 10.78 -1.75 -1.65
CA VAL A 32 11.19 -0.61 -0.78
C VAL A 32 9.98 0.18 -0.28
N MET A 33 9.00 0.39 -1.14
CA MET A 33 7.80 1.12 -0.78
C MET A 33 6.90 0.27 0.13
N THR A 34 6.81 -1.03 -0.16
CA THR A 34 6.22 -2.07 0.70
C THR A 34 6.92 -2.13 2.05
N THR A 35 8.26 -2.26 2.06
CA THR A 35 9.07 -2.30 3.29
C THR A 35 8.92 -1.01 4.09
N GLY A 36 8.85 0.16 3.46
CA GLY A 36 8.61 1.43 4.14
C GLY A 36 7.21 1.53 4.76
N LEU A 37 6.18 1.07 4.04
CA LEU A 37 4.80 1.01 4.54
C LEU A 37 4.64 0.01 5.68
N VAL A 38 5.35 -1.11 5.61
CA VAL A 38 5.27 -2.22 6.56
C VAL A 38 6.12 -1.94 7.79
N LEU A 39 7.33 -1.40 7.63
CA LEU A 39 8.10 -0.84 8.76
C LEU A 39 7.34 0.31 9.41
N GLY A 40 6.66 1.14 8.63
CA GLY A 40 5.74 2.16 9.14
C GLY A 40 4.62 1.54 9.97
N ALA A 41 3.93 0.52 9.45
CA ALA A 41 2.84 -0.18 10.15
C ALA A 41 3.32 -0.94 11.40
N VAL A 42 4.51 -1.55 11.35
CA VAL A 42 5.15 -2.23 12.48
C VAL A 42 5.62 -1.22 13.53
N ALA A 43 6.27 -0.12 13.15
CA ALA A 43 6.64 0.94 14.08
C ALA A 43 5.39 1.54 14.77
N VAL A 44 4.32 1.72 14.01
CA VAL A 44 3.01 2.18 14.47
C VAL A 44 2.32 1.13 15.37
N SER A 45 2.54 -0.16 15.16
CA SER A 45 2.00 -1.22 16.03
C SER A 45 2.76 -1.39 17.35
N MET A 46 4.01 -0.92 17.41
CA MET A 46 4.79 -0.82 18.65
C MET A 46 4.40 0.41 19.49
N VAL A 47 3.63 1.36 18.94
CA VAL A 47 3.09 2.49 19.70
C VAL A 47 2.04 1.98 20.70
N PRO A 48 2.10 2.38 21.99
CA PRO A 48 1.15 1.92 23.00
C PRO A 48 -0.30 2.09 22.52
N ARG A 49 -1.14 1.09 22.75
CA ARG A 49 -2.54 1.11 22.27
C ARG A 49 -3.36 2.30 22.80
N THR A 50 -2.91 2.88 23.91
CA THR A 50 -3.48 4.07 24.56
C THR A 50 -3.04 5.39 23.95
N ALA A 51 -2.05 5.38 23.04
CA ALA A 51 -1.50 6.59 22.46
C ALA A 51 -2.56 7.32 21.62
N PRO A 52 -2.86 8.60 21.93
CA PRO A 52 -3.88 9.36 21.22
C PRO A 52 -3.62 9.48 19.72
N VAL A 53 -2.35 9.52 19.32
CA VAL A 53 -1.91 9.69 17.92
C VAL A 53 -2.43 8.57 17.01
N MET A 54 -2.53 7.34 17.52
CA MET A 54 -3.01 6.17 16.78
C MET A 54 -4.45 6.33 16.30
N ARG A 55 -5.24 7.16 17.00
CA ARG A 55 -6.62 7.46 16.62
C ARG A 55 -6.73 8.26 15.33
N THR A 56 -5.70 9.03 15.01
CA THR A 56 -5.64 9.91 13.84
C THR A 56 -4.90 9.22 12.69
N VAL A 57 -3.84 8.46 13.00
CA VAL A 57 -2.96 7.84 12.00
C VAL A 57 -3.50 6.52 11.47
N ALA A 58 -4.19 5.73 12.29
CA ALA A 58 -4.62 4.39 11.86
C ALA A 58 -5.58 4.40 10.65
N PRO A 59 -6.61 5.28 10.57
CA PRO A 59 -7.50 5.31 9.41
C PRO A 59 -6.81 5.61 8.06
N PRO A 60 -5.99 6.68 7.91
CA PRO A 60 -5.27 6.90 6.65
C PRO A 60 -4.28 5.77 6.36
N LEU A 61 -3.59 5.22 7.35
CA LEU A 61 -2.66 4.11 7.14
C LEU A 61 -3.37 2.84 6.66
N ALA A 62 -4.53 2.52 7.21
CA ALA A 62 -5.34 1.41 6.74
C ALA A 62 -5.81 1.61 5.29
N MET A 63 -6.17 2.83 4.89
CA MET A 63 -6.53 3.16 3.51
C MET A 63 -5.32 3.05 2.57
N LEU A 64 -4.14 3.49 3.01
CA LEU A 64 -2.89 3.33 2.26
C LEU A 64 -2.57 1.87 2.00
N LEU A 65 -2.63 1.03 3.03
CA LEU A 65 -2.42 -0.42 2.94
C LEU A 65 -3.47 -1.07 2.03
N LEU A 66 -4.74 -0.68 2.15
CA LEU A 66 -5.79 -1.22 1.31
C LEU A 66 -5.53 -0.92 -0.17
N TYR A 67 -5.22 0.34 -0.50
CA TYR A 67 -4.94 0.76 -1.87
C TYR A 67 -3.68 0.07 -2.40
N PHE A 68 -2.66 -0.07 -1.56
CA PHE A 68 -1.45 -0.80 -1.89
C PHE A 68 -1.74 -2.26 -2.26
N GLY A 69 -2.40 -3.00 -1.38
CA GLY A 69 -2.64 -4.43 -1.56
C GLY A 69 -3.54 -4.70 -2.77
N VAL A 70 -4.65 -3.97 -2.88
CA VAL A 70 -5.59 -4.12 -4.00
C VAL A 70 -4.94 -3.67 -5.31
N GLY A 71 -4.29 -2.52 -5.35
CA GLY A 71 -3.63 -2.00 -6.55
C GLY A 71 -2.52 -2.93 -7.04
N SER A 72 -1.72 -3.48 -6.11
CA SER A 72 -0.66 -4.44 -6.44
C SER A 72 -1.22 -5.73 -7.03
N LEU A 73 -2.28 -6.30 -6.45
CA LEU A 73 -2.90 -7.51 -6.98
C LEU A 73 -3.53 -7.27 -8.36
N VAL A 74 -4.26 -6.15 -8.52
CA VAL A 74 -4.89 -5.81 -9.81
C VAL A 74 -3.84 -5.66 -10.90
N LEU A 75 -2.77 -4.90 -10.64
CA LEU A 75 -1.69 -4.74 -11.62
C LEU A 75 -1.00 -6.08 -11.93
N ALA A 76 -0.71 -6.89 -10.92
CA ALA A 76 -0.05 -8.17 -11.13
C ALA A 76 -0.93 -9.15 -11.91
N THR A 77 -2.25 -9.12 -11.68
CA THR A 77 -3.23 -9.90 -12.47
C THR A 77 -3.28 -9.42 -13.91
N GLU A 78 -3.24 -8.11 -14.12
CA GLU A 78 -3.24 -7.52 -15.46
C GLU A 78 -1.98 -7.92 -16.25
N ILE A 79 -0.81 -7.87 -15.60
CA ILE A 79 0.46 -8.34 -16.16
C ILE A 79 0.39 -9.81 -16.51
N LEU A 80 -0.17 -10.64 -15.62
CA LEU A 80 -0.37 -12.07 -15.85
C LEU A 80 -1.23 -12.30 -17.09
N VAL A 81 -2.45 -11.74 -17.11
CA VAL A 81 -3.40 -11.97 -18.21
C VAL A 81 -2.86 -11.51 -19.57
N ARG A 82 -2.08 -10.43 -19.61
CA ARG A 82 -1.61 -9.86 -20.89
C ARG A 82 -0.31 -10.44 -21.40
N PHE A 83 0.59 -10.89 -20.52
CA PHE A 83 1.95 -11.22 -20.92
C PHE A 83 2.36 -12.66 -20.63
N HIS A 84 1.50 -13.47 -20.01
CA HIS A 84 1.86 -14.82 -19.60
C HIS A 84 2.33 -15.71 -20.75
N ASP A 85 1.70 -15.61 -21.92
CA ASP A 85 2.11 -16.38 -23.11
C ASP A 85 3.52 -16.02 -23.60
N THR A 86 4.04 -14.84 -23.25
CA THR A 86 5.34 -14.34 -23.72
C THR A 86 6.47 -14.48 -22.68
N ILE A 87 6.14 -14.32 -21.40
CA ILE A 87 7.11 -14.29 -20.29
C ILE A 87 6.51 -14.96 -19.03
N PRO A 88 6.17 -16.25 -19.10
CA PRO A 88 5.37 -16.93 -18.08
C PRO A 88 5.99 -16.84 -16.69
N ASP A 89 7.26 -17.20 -16.53
CA ASP A 89 7.96 -17.17 -15.23
C ASP A 89 7.96 -15.78 -14.58
N ALA A 90 8.18 -14.73 -15.36
CA ALA A 90 8.19 -13.36 -14.86
C ALA A 90 6.78 -12.94 -14.42
N THR A 91 5.75 -13.27 -15.20
CA THR A 91 4.37 -12.95 -14.86
C THR A 91 3.85 -13.73 -13.65
N GLU A 92 4.20 -15.01 -13.50
CA GLU A 92 3.86 -15.81 -12.33
C GLU A 92 4.53 -15.26 -11.07
N THR A 93 5.80 -14.87 -11.19
CA THR A 93 6.54 -14.21 -10.09
C THR A 93 5.88 -12.91 -9.67
N GLN A 94 5.47 -12.06 -10.63
CA GLN A 94 4.76 -10.82 -10.34
C GLN A 94 3.40 -11.08 -9.70
N PHE A 95 2.65 -12.07 -10.17
CA PHE A 95 1.37 -12.46 -9.59
C PHE A 95 1.52 -12.94 -8.14
N ALA A 96 2.48 -13.83 -7.88
CA ALA A 96 2.79 -14.28 -6.53
C ALA A 96 3.18 -13.11 -5.61
N SER A 97 3.98 -12.16 -6.11
CA SER A 97 4.31 -10.92 -5.39
C SER A 97 3.07 -10.06 -5.10
N GLY A 98 2.17 -9.90 -6.07
CA GLY A 98 0.89 -9.19 -5.90
C GLY A 98 0.01 -9.82 -4.82
N VAL A 99 -0.09 -11.14 -4.77
CA VAL A 99 -0.77 -11.87 -3.68
C VAL A 99 -0.08 -11.61 -2.34
N GLY A 100 1.26 -11.67 -2.29
CA GLY A 100 2.04 -11.35 -1.09
C GLY A 100 1.74 -9.96 -0.54
N HIS A 101 1.73 -8.94 -1.39
CA HIS A 101 1.40 -7.57 -1.01
C HIS A 101 -0.04 -7.41 -0.49
N LEU A 102 -1.01 -8.13 -1.07
CA LEU A 102 -2.37 -8.11 -0.55
C LEU A 102 -2.46 -8.73 0.84
N LEU A 103 -1.79 -9.87 1.07
CA LEU A 103 -1.76 -10.53 2.38
C LEU A 103 -1.07 -9.66 3.43
N GLU A 104 0.02 -9.02 3.07
CA GLU A 104 0.76 -8.10 3.93
C GLU A 104 -0.08 -6.86 4.29
N ALA A 105 -0.76 -6.26 3.31
CA ALA A 105 -1.72 -5.20 3.56
C ALA A 105 -2.83 -5.64 4.51
N ALA A 106 -3.40 -6.83 4.29
CA ALA A 106 -4.44 -7.39 5.15
C ALA A 106 -3.93 -7.61 6.59
N ALA A 107 -2.72 -8.12 6.76
CA ALA A 107 -2.09 -8.29 8.07
C ALA A 107 -1.87 -6.93 8.77
N GLY A 108 -1.35 -5.93 8.06
CA GLY A 108 -1.19 -4.57 8.59
C GLY A 108 -2.52 -3.96 9.03
N ILE A 109 -3.58 -4.10 8.24
CA ILE A 109 -4.93 -3.65 8.59
C ILE A 109 -5.48 -4.43 9.80
N ALA A 110 -5.25 -5.73 9.88
CA ALA A 110 -5.66 -6.56 11.02
C ALA A 110 -5.01 -6.06 12.32
N VAL A 111 -3.72 -5.71 12.27
CA VAL A 111 -3.00 -5.10 13.42
C VAL A 111 -3.59 -3.75 13.80
N LEU A 112 -3.97 -2.92 12.82
CA LEU A 112 -4.59 -1.61 13.07
C LEU A 112 -6.04 -1.70 13.55
N THR A 113 -6.73 -2.83 13.34
CA THR A 113 -8.17 -3.00 13.59
C THR A 113 -8.66 -2.47 14.94
N PRO A 114 -7.98 -2.70 16.08
CA PRO A 114 -8.40 -2.12 17.37
C PRO A 114 -8.51 -0.59 17.35
N HIS A 115 -7.68 0.09 16.55
CA HIS A 115 -7.64 1.54 16.40
C HIS A 115 -8.63 2.09 15.36
N LEU A 116 -9.18 1.22 14.51
CA LEU A 116 -10.14 1.57 13.46
C LEU A 116 -11.60 1.56 13.94
N ARG A 117 -11.87 0.95 15.10
CA ARG A 117 -13.21 0.86 15.68
C ARG A 117 -13.75 2.23 16.11
N PHE A 118 -15.06 2.39 16.02
CA PHE A 118 -15.82 3.57 16.50
C PHE A 118 -15.34 4.91 15.90
N ARG A 119 -14.90 4.90 14.64
CA ARG A 119 -14.49 6.11 13.92
C ARG A 119 -15.66 6.75 13.20
N SER A 120 -15.67 8.09 13.20
CA SER A 120 -16.69 8.85 12.48
C SER A 120 -16.54 8.69 10.95
N ARG A 121 -17.64 8.84 10.20
CA ARG A 121 -17.61 8.87 8.73
C ARG A 121 -16.63 9.91 8.19
N ARG A 122 -16.56 11.09 8.81
CA ARG A 122 -15.61 12.16 8.43
C ARG A 122 -14.15 11.71 8.56
N THR A 123 -13.82 10.92 9.58
CA THR A 123 -12.47 10.37 9.76
C THR A 123 -12.07 9.49 8.58
N TRP A 124 -12.98 8.64 8.10
CA TRP A 124 -12.71 7.79 6.94
C TRP A 124 -12.63 8.56 5.62
N ILE A 125 -13.46 9.59 5.44
CA ILE A 125 -13.36 10.49 4.28
C ILE A 125 -11.99 11.18 4.23
N VAL A 126 -11.52 11.71 5.37
CA VAL A 126 -10.18 12.31 5.48
C VAL A 126 -9.09 11.26 5.24
N GLY A 127 -9.24 10.06 5.82
CA GLY A 127 -8.31 8.96 5.62
C GLY A 127 -8.16 8.59 4.14
N ASN A 128 -9.27 8.50 3.41
CA ASN A 128 -9.28 8.27 1.98
C ASN A 128 -8.59 9.40 1.20
N ALA A 129 -8.89 10.66 1.53
CA ALA A 129 -8.27 11.82 0.88
C ALA A 129 -6.73 11.83 1.08
N VAL A 130 -6.25 11.51 2.27
CA VAL A 130 -4.81 11.38 2.57
C VAL A 130 -4.19 10.25 1.75
N ALA A 131 -4.85 9.08 1.69
CA ALA A 131 -4.36 7.96 0.92
C ALA A 131 -4.29 8.27 -0.58
N VAL A 132 -5.33 8.90 -1.13
CA VAL A 132 -5.35 9.34 -2.54
C VAL A 132 -4.24 10.36 -2.82
N ALA A 133 -4.00 11.30 -1.91
CA ALA A 133 -2.93 12.28 -2.08
C ALA A 133 -1.55 11.62 -2.11
N TYR A 134 -1.29 10.71 -1.17
CA TYR A 134 -0.04 9.94 -1.13
C TYR A 134 0.16 9.12 -2.41
N TRP A 135 -0.84 8.35 -2.83
CA TRP A 135 -0.73 7.52 -4.04
C TRP A 135 -0.62 8.34 -5.31
N SER A 136 -1.31 9.48 -5.37
CA SER A 136 -1.13 10.45 -6.47
C SER A 136 0.30 10.96 -6.52
N ALA A 137 0.90 11.30 -5.38
CA ALA A 137 2.30 11.73 -5.32
C ALA A 137 3.25 10.60 -5.76
N GLN A 138 3.02 9.36 -5.33
CA GLN A 138 3.78 8.20 -5.78
C GLN A 138 3.71 8.03 -7.30
N VAL A 139 2.51 8.08 -7.88
CA VAL A 139 2.30 7.89 -9.33
C VAL A 139 2.85 9.04 -10.16
N LEU A 140 2.73 10.28 -9.69
CA LEU A 140 3.12 11.47 -10.45
C LEU A 140 4.61 11.79 -10.33
N VAL A 141 5.18 11.66 -9.13
CA VAL A 141 6.55 12.09 -8.81
C VAL A 141 7.51 10.92 -8.91
N LEU A 142 7.18 9.80 -8.26
CA LEU A 142 8.10 8.66 -8.14
C LEU A 142 7.95 7.67 -9.29
N THR A 143 6.82 7.70 -9.99
CA THR A 143 6.59 6.98 -11.26
C THR A 143 6.98 5.50 -11.15
N PRO A 144 6.12 4.65 -10.58
CA PRO A 144 6.54 3.31 -10.20
C PRO A 144 7.08 2.48 -11.38
N PRO A 145 8.25 1.83 -11.24
CA PRO A 145 8.95 1.19 -12.36
C PRO A 145 8.15 0.06 -13.01
N TRP A 146 7.25 -0.58 -12.26
CA TRP A 146 6.36 -1.63 -12.76
C TRP A 146 5.27 -1.11 -13.71
N PHE A 147 4.98 0.20 -13.73
CA PHE A 147 4.09 0.75 -14.76
C PHE A 147 4.71 0.57 -16.15
N ALA A 148 6.05 0.61 -16.26
CA ALA A 148 6.75 0.46 -17.51
C ALA A 148 6.98 -1.00 -17.95
N PHE A 149 6.49 -1.99 -17.18
CA PHE A 149 6.67 -3.40 -17.49
C PHE A 149 6.09 -3.73 -18.88
N GLN A 150 6.91 -4.27 -19.79
CA GLN A 150 6.48 -4.55 -21.17
C GLN A 150 5.85 -3.33 -21.90
N GLY A 151 6.31 -2.11 -21.60
CA GLY A 151 5.89 -0.90 -22.33
C GLY A 151 4.48 -0.40 -22.03
N GLN A 152 3.82 -0.90 -20.98
CA GLN A 152 2.43 -0.54 -20.65
C GLN A 152 2.25 0.76 -19.86
N PHE A 153 3.31 1.58 -19.81
CA PHE A 153 3.42 2.72 -18.91
C PHE A 153 2.22 3.65 -18.96
N ASP A 154 1.88 4.14 -20.15
CA ASP A 154 0.83 5.15 -20.32
C ASP A 154 -0.54 4.61 -19.93
N ALA A 155 -0.83 3.36 -20.29
CA ALA A 155 -2.11 2.72 -19.99
C ALA A 155 -2.30 2.54 -18.48
N ILE A 156 -1.28 1.99 -17.79
CA ILE A 156 -1.36 1.76 -16.34
C ILE A 156 -1.34 3.07 -15.57
N ARG A 157 -0.53 4.05 -16.01
CA ARG A 157 -0.50 5.37 -15.37
C ARG A 157 -1.85 6.09 -15.49
N ALA A 158 -2.46 6.09 -16.67
CA ALA A 158 -3.77 6.68 -16.88
C ALA A 158 -4.83 5.99 -16.02
N ALA A 159 -4.85 4.65 -15.99
CA ALA A 159 -5.78 3.88 -15.17
C ALA A 159 -5.62 4.17 -13.67
N ALA A 160 -4.38 4.25 -13.18
CA ALA A 160 -4.07 4.57 -11.79
C ALA A 160 -4.55 5.99 -11.44
N LEU A 161 -4.23 7.00 -12.26
CA LEU A 161 -4.65 8.38 -12.03
C LEU A 161 -6.16 8.54 -12.10
N ALA A 162 -6.84 7.88 -13.05
CA ALA A 162 -8.29 7.90 -13.14
C ALA A 162 -8.95 7.29 -11.90
N THR A 163 -8.40 6.18 -11.39
CA THR A 163 -8.88 5.53 -10.15
C THR A 163 -8.70 6.44 -8.95
N LEU A 164 -7.53 7.09 -8.82
CA LEU A 164 -7.25 8.04 -7.75
C LEU A 164 -8.15 9.28 -7.83
N ALA A 165 -8.40 9.80 -9.04
CA ALA A 165 -9.33 10.90 -9.26
C ALA A 165 -10.77 10.53 -8.86
N ALA A 166 -11.22 9.32 -9.17
CA ALA A 166 -12.51 8.80 -8.73
C ALA A 166 -12.58 8.72 -7.19
N GLY A 167 -11.52 8.23 -6.53
CA GLY A 167 -11.42 8.21 -5.07
C GLY A 167 -11.48 9.60 -4.43
N ALA A 168 -10.81 10.60 -5.04
CA ALA A 168 -10.89 11.99 -4.62
C ALA A 168 -12.32 12.54 -4.76
N LEU A 169 -12.96 12.30 -5.90
CA LEU A 169 -14.33 12.74 -6.18
C LEU A 169 -15.33 12.16 -5.17
N ILE A 170 -15.23 10.86 -4.90
CA ILE A 170 -16.06 10.19 -3.89
C ILE A 170 -15.87 10.88 -2.54
N SER A 171 -14.63 11.16 -2.14
CA SER A 171 -14.35 11.87 -0.88
C SER A 171 -15.01 13.24 -0.83
N ALA A 172 -14.94 14.01 -1.91
CA ALA A 172 -15.53 15.34 -2.01
C ALA A 172 -17.08 15.29 -1.95
N VAL A 173 -17.70 14.34 -2.65
CA VAL A 173 -19.16 14.14 -2.63
C VAL A 173 -19.62 13.73 -1.24
N LEU A 174 -18.97 12.74 -0.63
CA LEU A 174 -19.30 12.26 0.72
C LEU A 174 -19.07 13.34 1.78
N TRP A 175 -18.06 14.19 1.60
CA TRP A 175 -17.81 15.33 2.49
C TRP A 175 -18.94 16.36 2.44
N ARG A 176 -19.37 16.73 1.24
CA ARG A 176 -20.50 17.67 1.04
C ARG A 176 -21.81 17.12 1.60
N ALA A 177 -22.03 15.81 1.49
CA ALA A 177 -23.22 15.15 2.01
C ALA A 177 -23.14 14.84 3.52
N ALA A 178 -22.03 15.13 4.20
CA ALA A 178 -21.90 14.86 5.63
C ALA A 178 -22.64 15.93 6.46
N PRO A 179 -23.49 15.54 7.44
CA PRO A 179 -24.19 16.48 8.30
C PRO A 179 -23.23 17.46 9.00
N PRO A 180 -23.65 18.71 9.27
CA PRO A 180 -22.89 19.64 10.11
C PRO A 180 -22.58 19.01 11.47
N ARG A 181 -21.39 19.29 12.03
CA ARG A 181 -21.06 18.86 13.40
C ARG A 181 -22.06 19.55 14.34
N ARG A 182 -22.88 18.75 15.04
CA ARG A 182 -23.63 19.22 16.21
C ARG A 182 -22.68 19.30 17.39
#